data_AF-A0A2R6MXI9-F1
#
_entry.id   AF-A0A2R6MXI9-F1
#
_cell.length_a   1.000
_cell.length_b   1.000
_cell.length_c   1.000
_cell.angle_alpha   90.00
_cell.angle_beta   90.00
_cell.angle_gamma   90.00
#
_symmetry.space_group_name_H-M   'P 1'
#
loop_
_entity.id
_entity.type
_entity.pdbx_description
1 polymer ?
#
loop_
_entity_poly.entity_id
_entity_poly.type
_entity_poly.pdbx_seq_one_letter_code
_entity_poly.pdbx_strand_id
1 'polypeptide(L)'
;MPNALGSVVGAVDGGGLLLLLTPPLEAWPDLTDGFDESLAAPPFDAAEVTGRFRRRLVDTLRGRPGVAVFDADAGLAVETGGDVRDSTLADEGGDSGAREPLADGRFPEAVYAAARTSDQRDAVAALERVAPAAPGSD
;
A
#
# COMPACT_ATOMS: atom_id res chain seq x y z
N MET A 1 -13.56 10.90 -1.88
CA MET A 1 -13.58 9.52 -2.42
C MET A 1 -12.86 8.61 -1.44
N PRO A 2 -13.46 7.49 -1.01
CA PRO A 2 -12.93 6.62 0.05
C PRO A 2 -11.50 6.13 -0.21
N ASN A 3 -11.16 5.86 -1.47
CA ASN A 3 -9.86 5.34 -1.85
C ASN A 3 -8.80 6.43 -2.12
N ALA A 4 -9.08 7.70 -1.80
CA ALA A 4 -8.12 8.78 -2.04
C ALA A 4 -6.81 8.55 -1.27
N LEU A 5 -6.91 8.13 -0.01
CA LEU A 5 -5.73 7.82 0.81
C LEU A 5 -4.90 6.69 0.18
N GLY A 6 -5.52 5.58 -0.19
CA GLY A 6 -4.82 4.46 -0.83
C GLY A 6 -4.20 4.83 -2.17
N SER A 7 -4.88 5.65 -2.97
CA SER A 7 -4.36 6.12 -4.26
C SER A 7 -3.14 7.03 -4.10
N VAL A 8 -3.15 7.93 -3.12
CA VAL A 8 -2.01 8.81 -2.84
C VAL A 8 -0.85 8.02 -2.26
N VAL A 9 -1.10 7.12 -1.30
CA VAL A 9 -0.07 6.23 -0.73
C VAL A 9 0.61 5.42 -1.83
N GLY A 10 -0.17 4.83 -2.75
CA GLY A 10 0.38 4.02 -3.84
C GLY A 10 1.13 4.80 -4.93
N ALA A 11 1.00 6.12 -4.96
CA ALA A 11 1.72 7.00 -5.88
C ALA A 11 3.07 7.48 -5.32
N VAL A 12 3.37 7.20 -4.05
CA VAL A 12 4.64 7.55 -3.42
C VAL A 12 5.65 6.42 -3.68
N ASP A 13 6.75 6.76 -4.35
CA ASP A 13 7.86 5.84 -4.56
C ASP A 13 8.56 5.47 -3.24
N GLY A 14 9.29 4.35 -3.25
CA GLY A 14 10.12 3.94 -2.10
C GLY A 14 11.10 5.04 -1.67
N GLY A 15 11.09 5.36 -0.37
CA GLY A 15 11.88 6.46 0.20
C GLY A 15 11.21 7.84 0.14
N GLY A 16 10.02 7.94 -0.46
CA GLY A 16 9.19 9.15 -0.42
C GLY A 16 8.51 9.38 0.94
N LEU A 17 7.98 10.59 1.14
CA LEU A 17 7.29 10.99 2.37
C LEU A 17 5.84 11.37 2.07
N LEU A 18 4.91 10.76 2.80
CA LEU A 18 3.50 11.16 2.81
C LEU A 18 3.20 12.00 4.05
N LEU A 19 2.72 13.23 3.85
CA LEU A 19 2.26 14.11 4.92
C LEU A 19 0.72 14.14 4.94
N LEU A 20 0.14 13.86 6.12
CA LEU A 20 -1.29 14.01 6.35
C LEU A 20 -1.53 15.21 7.27
N LEU A 21 -2.39 16.13 6.84
CA LEU A 21 -2.91 17.20 7.68
C LEU A 21 -4.27 16.77 8.20
N THR A 22 -4.41 16.67 9.52
CA THR A 22 -5.60 16.11 10.16
C THR A 22 -6.01 16.96 11.36
N PRO A 23 -7.27 16.87 11.80
CA PRO A 23 -7.65 17.24 13.16
C PRO A 23 -6.83 16.45 14.20
N PRO A 24 -6.86 16.85 15.50
CA PRO A 24 -6.25 16.09 16.57
C PRO A 24 -6.72 14.62 16.55
N LEU A 25 -5.78 13.68 16.59
CA LEU A 25 -6.06 12.25 16.34
C LEU A 25 -7.04 11.67 17.36
N GLU A 26 -7.07 12.20 18.58
CA GLU A 26 -7.97 11.80 19.66
C GLU A 26 -9.43 12.18 19.37
N ALA A 27 -9.64 13.34 18.74
CA ALA A 27 -10.97 13.88 18.45
C ALA A 27 -11.45 13.50 17.03
N TRP A 28 -10.52 13.18 16.13
CA TRP A 28 -10.84 12.94 14.72
C TRP A 28 -11.89 11.85 14.49
N PRO A 29 -11.92 10.71 15.21
CA PRO A 29 -12.94 9.69 15.04
C PRO A 29 -14.36 10.16 15.34
N ASP A 30 -14.54 11.19 16.15
CA ASP A 30 -15.86 11.67 16.56
C ASP A 30 -16.34 12.85 15.68
N LEU A 31 -15.51 13.30 14.74
CA LEU A 31 -15.89 14.31 13.76
C LEU A 31 -16.74 13.69 12.65
N THR A 32 -17.83 14.38 12.33
CA THR A 32 -18.65 14.14 11.14
C THR A 32 -18.43 15.29 10.17
N ASP A 33 -18.02 14.99 8.94
CA ASP A 33 -17.76 15.96 7.88
C ASP A 33 -18.16 15.39 6.50
N GLY A 34 -17.91 16.14 5.42
CA GLY A 34 -18.28 15.71 4.06
C GLY A 34 -17.60 14.42 3.58
N PHE A 35 -16.58 13.91 4.27
CA PHE A 35 -15.99 12.61 3.98
C PHE A 35 -16.95 11.47 4.33
N ASP A 36 -17.81 11.63 5.33
CA ASP A 36 -18.79 10.62 5.73
C ASP A 36 -19.81 10.37 4.62
N GLU A 37 -20.18 11.40 3.85
CA GLU A 37 -20.97 11.25 2.62
C GLU A 37 -20.30 10.33 1.60
N SER A 38 -18.97 10.38 1.51
CA SER A 38 -18.22 9.52 0.59
C SER A 38 -18.12 8.07 1.06
N LEU A 39 -18.27 7.83 2.37
CA LEU A 39 -18.24 6.49 2.97
C LEU A 39 -19.64 5.83 3.04
N ALA A 40 -20.71 6.60 2.90
CA ALA A 40 -22.08 6.10 2.91
C ALA A 40 -22.32 5.19 1.71
N ALA A 41 -22.44 3.89 1.96
CA ALA A 41 -22.81 2.91 0.94
C ALA A 41 -24.34 2.73 0.94
N PRO A 42 -24.99 2.67 -0.24
CA PRO A 42 -26.42 2.38 -0.29
C PRO A 42 -26.77 1.07 0.46
N PRO A 43 -27.85 1.05 1.26
CA PRO A 43 -28.90 2.07 1.40
C PRO A 43 -28.66 3.13 2.51
N PHE A 44 -27.48 3.16 3.13
CA PHE A 44 -27.21 4.00 4.30
C PHE A 44 -26.91 5.45 3.92
N ASP A 45 -27.28 6.38 4.80
CA ASP A 45 -26.93 7.80 4.67
C ASP A 45 -25.64 8.17 5.44
N ALA A 46 -25.16 9.40 5.24
CA ALA A 46 -23.95 9.90 5.88
C ALA A 46 -24.08 9.99 7.42
N ALA A 47 -25.29 10.16 7.95
CA ALA A 47 -25.52 10.21 9.40
C ALA A 47 -25.42 8.82 10.05
N GLU A 48 -25.61 7.76 9.27
CA GLU A 48 -25.40 6.37 9.68
C GLU A 48 -23.93 5.93 9.58
N VAL A 49 -23.06 6.73 8.96
CA VAL A 49 -21.62 6.48 8.93
C VAL A 49 -21.02 6.78 10.29
N THR A 50 -20.58 5.72 10.96
CA THR A 50 -19.82 5.84 12.21
C THR A 50 -18.35 6.17 11.92
N GLY A 51 -17.68 6.86 12.83
CA GLY A 51 -16.23 7.16 12.79
C GLY A 51 -15.26 5.97 12.86
N ARG A 52 -15.73 4.74 12.63
CA ARG A 52 -14.91 3.50 12.68
C ARG A 52 -13.72 3.54 11.73
N PHE A 53 -13.89 4.10 10.53
CA PHE A 53 -12.78 4.23 9.58
C PHE A 53 -11.68 5.13 10.15
N ARG A 54 -12.04 6.34 10.59
CA ARG A 54 -11.10 7.29 11.20
C ARG A 54 -10.44 6.71 12.45
N ARG A 55 -11.20 6.01 13.30
CA ARG A 55 -10.66 5.28 14.46
C ARG A 55 -9.61 4.26 14.05
N ARG A 56 -9.94 3.39 13.08
CA ARG A 56 -9.00 2.38 12.57
C ARG A 56 -7.77 3.01 11.93
N LEU A 57 -7.93 4.13 11.23
CA LEU A 57 -6.82 4.87 10.64
C LEU A 57 -5.90 5.41 11.74
N VAL A 58 -6.44 6.08 12.76
CA VAL A 58 -5.67 6.58 13.92
C VAL A 58 -4.93 5.43 14.62
N ASP A 59 -5.62 4.32 14.92
CA ASP A 59 -5.02 3.14 15.54
C ASP A 59 -3.94 2.51 14.66
N THR A 60 -4.07 2.64 13.33
CA THR A 60 -3.06 2.16 12.39
C THR A 60 -1.86 3.07 12.34
N LEU A 61 -1.99 4.38 12.56
CA LEU A 61 -0.87 5.33 12.55
C LEU A 61 -0.05 5.30 13.84
N ARG A 62 -0.72 5.16 14.98
CA ARG A 62 -0.06 5.16 16.30
C ARG A 62 0.92 4.01 16.48
N GLY A 63 2.08 4.34 17.03
CA GLY A 63 3.13 3.39 17.43
C GLY A 63 3.77 2.62 16.28
N ARG A 64 3.51 2.98 15.02
CA ARG A 64 4.05 2.25 13.87
C ARG A 64 5.46 2.72 13.49
N PRO A 65 6.39 1.78 13.25
CA PRO A 65 7.66 2.09 12.62
C PRO A 65 7.45 2.87 11.31
N GLY A 66 8.23 3.93 11.12
CA GLY A 66 8.13 4.82 9.96
C GLY A 66 7.04 5.89 10.03
N VAL A 67 6.28 5.98 11.13
CA VAL A 67 5.27 7.04 11.35
C VAL A 67 5.67 7.94 12.52
N ALA A 68 5.55 9.25 12.30
CA ALA A 68 5.72 10.28 13.33
C ALA A 68 4.51 11.22 13.34
N VAL A 69 4.03 11.54 14.54
CA VAL A 69 2.89 12.43 14.80
C VAL A 69 3.41 13.72 15.41
N PHE A 70 3.05 14.83 14.79
CA PHE A 70 3.43 16.17 15.21
C PHE A 70 2.19 16.99 15.51
N ASP A 71 2.22 17.70 16.64
CA ASP A 71 1.30 18.79 16.91
C ASP A 71 1.89 20.04 16.24
N ALA A 72 1.24 20.47 15.15
CA ALA A 72 1.69 21.61 14.36
C ALA A 72 1.48 22.94 15.08
N ASP A 73 0.49 23.04 15.97
CA ASP A 73 0.18 24.27 16.71
C ASP A 73 1.18 24.45 17.87
N ALA A 74 1.50 23.37 18.57
CA ALA A 74 2.50 23.37 19.64
C ALA A 74 3.95 23.32 19.12
N GLY A 75 4.15 22.90 17.88
CA GLY A 75 5.48 22.70 17.27
C GLY A 75 6.26 21.54 17.90
N LEU A 76 5.55 20.52 18.43
CA LEU A 76 6.15 19.42 19.18
C LEU A 76 5.80 18.06 18.56
N ALA A 77 6.77 17.14 18.58
CA ALA A 77 6.50 15.74 18.29
C ALA A 77 5.68 15.14 19.45
N VAL A 78 4.52 14.59 19.13
CA VAL A 78 3.59 14.00 20.09
C VAL A 78 3.87 12.50 20.24
N GLU A 79 4.20 11.85 19.13
CA GLU A 79 4.43 10.42 19.09
C GLU A 79 5.40 10.06 17.96
N THR A 80 6.33 9.14 18.22
CA THR A 80 7.20 8.56 17.20
C THR A 80 7.14 7.05 17.35
N GLY A 81 6.71 6.33 16.31
CA GLY A 81 6.57 4.87 16.34
C GLY A 81 7.89 4.09 16.22
N GLY A 82 9.00 4.69 16.65
CA GLY A 82 10.37 4.19 16.50
C GLY A 82 11.32 5.32 16.07
N ASP A 83 12.62 5.03 15.96
CA ASP A 83 13.56 5.98 15.37
C ASP A 83 13.25 6.09 13.87
N VAL A 84 12.75 7.25 13.44
CA VAL A 84 12.45 7.54 12.02
C VAL A 84 13.71 7.36 11.15
N ARG A 85 14.90 7.45 11.74
CA ARG A 85 16.19 7.21 11.07
C ARG A 85 16.57 5.75 10.94
N ASP A 86 15.95 4.86 11.73
CA ASP A 86 16.23 3.43 11.77
C ASP A 86 15.01 2.60 11.33
N SER A 87 14.10 3.18 10.53
CA SER A 87 13.25 2.36 9.68
C SER A 87 14.09 1.85 8.51
N THR A 88 15.08 1.03 8.82
CA THR A 88 15.49 -0.02 7.91
C THR A 88 14.28 -0.95 7.84
N LEU A 89 13.28 -0.58 7.02
CA LEU A 89 12.53 -1.58 6.30
C LEU A 89 13.64 -2.33 5.59
N ALA A 90 14.08 -3.45 6.19
CA ALA A 90 15.06 -4.30 5.58
C ALA A 90 14.55 -4.43 4.15
N ASP A 91 15.38 -3.99 3.20
CA ASP A 91 15.22 -4.39 1.83
C ASP A 91 15.37 -5.91 1.93
N GLU A 92 14.26 -6.61 2.17
CA GLU A 92 14.06 -7.97 1.73
C GLU A 92 14.00 -7.89 0.21
N GLY A 93 15.07 -7.33 -0.37
CA GLY A 93 15.30 -7.15 -1.76
C GLY A 93 15.13 -8.54 -2.31
N GLY A 94 14.00 -8.70 -2.99
CA GLY A 94 13.54 -9.98 -3.49
C GLY A 94 14.72 -10.68 -4.11
N ASP A 95 14.99 -11.87 -3.57
CA ASP A 95 16.04 -12.81 -3.95
C ASP A 95 16.60 -12.47 -5.35
N SER A 96 17.66 -11.65 -5.36
CA SER A 96 18.45 -11.39 -6.56
C SER A 96 19.43 -12.54 -6.81
N GLY A 97 19.13 -13.74 -6.28
CA GLY A 97 19.72 -14.97 -6.71
C GLY A 97 19.54 -15.09 -8.22
N ALA A 98 20.64 -14.91 -8.95
CA ALA A 98 20.71 -15.22 -10.37
C ALA A 98 20.26 -16.67 -10.55
N ARG A 99 19.01 -16.86 -10.99
CA ARG A 99 18.44 -18.17 -11.27
C ARG A 99 18.59 -18.44 -12.75
N GLU A 100 19.01 -19.67 -13.07
CA GLU A 100 19.28 -20.12 -14.44
C GLU A 100 18.09 -19.83 -15.37
N PRO A 101 18.35 -19.49 -16.65
CA PRO A 101 17.29 -19.26 -17.62
C PRO A 101 16.33 -20.45 -17.66
N LEU A 102 15.02 -20.18 -17.67
CA LEU A 102 14.01 -21.19 -17.96
C LEU A 102 14.24 -21.69 -19.39
N ALA A 103 14.94 -22.81 -19.53
CA ALA A 103 15.37 -23.34 -20.82
C ALA A 103 14.20 -23.65 -21.77
N ASP A 104 12.99 -23.86 -21.25
CA ASP A 104 11.81 -24.34 -21.99
C ASP A 104 10.50 -23.59 -21.62
N GLY A 105 10.55 -22.26 -21.48
CA GLY A 105 9.34 -21.45 -21.27
C GLY A 105 8.42 -21.47 -22.51
N ARG A 106 7.12 -21.69 -22.31
CA ARG A 106 6.10 -21.56 -23.38
C ARG A 106 5.92 -20.11 -23.84
N PHE A 107 6.17 -19.14 -22.97
CA PHE A 107 6.15 -17.74 -23.31
C PHE A 107 7.50 -17.26 -23.83
N PRO A 108 7.53 -16.25 -24.73
CA PRO A 108 8.78 -15.67 -25.21
C PRO A 108 9.64 -15.13 -24.07
N GLU A 109 10.97 -15.24 -24.21
CA GLU A 109 11.96 -14.73 -23.24
C GLU A 109 11.72 -13.25 -22.87
N ALA A 110 11.26 -12.43 -23.84
CA ALA A 110 10.92 -11.02 -23.61
C ALA A 110 9.87 -10.81 -22.49
N VAL A 111 8.96 -11.77 -22.28
CA VAL A 111 7.95 -11.71 -21.20
C VAL A 111 8.60 -11.87 -19.84
N TYR A 112 9.55 -12.79 -19.71
CA TYR A 112 10.34 -13.00 -18.49
C TYR A 112 11.31 -11.85 -18.23
N ALA A 113 11.94 -11.33 -19.28
CA ALA A 113 12.87 -10.20 -19.20
C ALA A 113 12.19 -8.89 -18.77
N ALA A 114 10.87 -8.74 -19.00
CA ALA A 114 10.11 -7.57 -18.57
C ALA A 114 9.83 -7.53 -17.06
N ALA A 115 9.89 -8.67 -16.37
CA ALA A 115 9.63 -8.76 -14.94
C ALA A 115 10.75 -8.09 -14.13
N ARG A 116 10.33 -7.20 -13.22
CA ARG A 116 11.20 -6.37 -12.37
C ARG A 116 11.60 -7.08 -11.08
N THR A 117 10.84 -8.09 -10.66
CA THR A 117 11.11 -8.89 -9.45
C THR A 117 11.12 -10.39 -9.75
N SER A 118 11.70 -11.19 -8.86
CA SER A 118 11.64 -12.65 -8.88
C SER A 118 10.18 -13.14 -8.88
N ASP A 119 9.36 -12.58 -8.00
CA ASP A 119 7.94 -12.96 -7.86
C ASP A 119 7.15 -12.69 -9.14
N GLN A 120 7.49 -11.62 -9.87
CA GLN A 120 6.88 -11.35 -11.17
C GLN A 120 7.29 -12.39 -12.20
N ARG A 121 8.56 -12.85 -12.21
CA ARG A 121 9.00 -13.95 -13.08
C ARG A 121 8.33 -15.27 -12.71
N ASP A 122 8.21 -15.56 -11.42
CA ASP A 122 7.56 -16.77 -10.91
C ASP A 122 6.06 -16.78 -11.24
N ALA A 123 5.40 -15.62 -11.16
CA ALA A 123 4.02 -15.45 -11.59
C ALA A 123 3.87 -15.74 -13.10
N VAL A 124 4.78 -15.26 -13.95
CA VAL A 124 4.79 -15.57 -15.38
C VAL A 124 4.97 -17.07 -15.62
N ALA A 125 5.92 -17.71 -14.93
CA ALA A 125 6.13 -19.17 -15.02
C ALA A 125 4.90 -19.96 -14.54
N ALA A 126 4.22 -19.49 -13.50
CA ALA A 126 3.00 -20.11 -13.01
C ALA A 126 1.83 -20.02 -14.02
N LEU A 127 1.75 -18.93 -14.78
CA LEU A 127 0.75 -18.76 -15.82
C LEU A 127 0.92 -19.75 -16.97
N GLU A 128 2.13 -20.21 -17.28
CA GLU A 128 2.35 -21.23 -18.33
C GLU A 128 1.65 -22.56 -18.05
N ARG A 129 1.47 -22.90 -16.77
CA ARG A 129 0.80 -24.13 -16.32
C ARG A 129 -0.71 -24.11 -16.57
N VAL A 130 -1.29 -22.92 -16.69
CA VAL A 130 -2.73 -22.72 -16.94
C VAL A 130 -3.01 -22.15 -18.33
N ALA A 131 -1.97 -21.72 -19.04
CA ALA A 131 -2.10 -21.24 -20.41
C ALA A 131 -2.53 -22.40 -21.34
N PRO A 132 -3.60 -22.22 -22.14
CA PRO A 132 -3.96 -23.18 -23.16
C PRO A 132 -2.80 -23.37 -24.14
N ALA A 133 -2.73 -24.53 -24.80
CA ALA A 133 -1.74 -24.74 -25.85
C ALA A 133 -1.84 -23.65 -26.91
N ALA A 134 -0.68 -23.08 -27.25
CA ALA A 134 -0.61 -22.10 -28.33
C ALA A 134 -1.26 -22.72 -29.58
N PRO A 135 -2.22 -22.03 -30.23
CA PRO A 135 -2.80 -22.53 -31.45
C PRO A 135 -1.72 -22.54 -32.55
N GLY A 136 -1.34 -23.74 -32.99
CA GLY A 136 -0.65 -23.98 -34.26
C GLY A 136 0.88 -24.13 -34.18
N SER A 137 1.32 -25.38 -34.11
CA SER A 137 2.48 -25.83 -34.88
C SER A 137 2.08 -27.18 -35.50
N ASP A 138 1.46 -27.08 -36.67
CA ASP A 138 1.21 -28.15 -37.63
C ASP A 138 2.00 -27.80 -38.90
#